data_AF-A0A3N5YSC0-F1
#
_entry.id   AF-A0A3N5YSC0-F1
#
_cell.length_a   1.000
_cell.length_b   1.000
_cell.length_c   1.000
_cell.angle_alpha   90.00
_cell.angle_beta   90.00
_cell.angle_gamma   90.00
#
_symmetry.space_group_name_H-M   'P 1'
#
loop_
_entity.id
_entity.type
_entity.pdbx_description
1 polymer ?
#
loop_
_entity_poly.entity_id
_entity_poly.type
_entity_poly.pdbx_seq_one_letter_code
_entity_poly.pdbx_strand_id
1 'polypeptide(L)'
;MSAWWKVAVSALLALGIVVAVFWVGGEDRREAIRVEETRVVVTNLGESDWSDVEIWLNDWYRAQAPRVTAGQRLDVPFSAFMAGYGRAYEPGRQPPFGIEVTARGADGGAIRLTWGQGRRR
;
A
#
# COMPACT_ATOMS: atom_id res chain seq x y z
N MET A 1 -52.20 26.97 25.60
CA MET A 1 -53.43 26.15 25.60
C MET A 1 -53.28 25.17 24.42
N SER A 2 -52.64 24.00 24.60
CA SER A 2 -53.27 22.70 24.91
C SER A 2 -54.61 22.51 24.17
N ALA A 3 -54.90 21.47 23.42
CA ALA A 3 -54.25 20.22 23.05
C ALA A 3 -55.26 19.49 22.12
N TRP A 4 -55.02 18.20 21.83
CA TRP A 4 -56.00 17.20 21.35
C TRP A 4 -56.26 17.29 19.81
N TRP A 5 -56.16 16.23 19.01
CA TRP A 5 -56.44 14.82 19.27
C TRP A 5 -55.86 13.95 18.14
N LYS A 6 -55.73 12.65 18.41
CA LYS A 6 -55.08 11.63 17.62
C LYS A 6 -55.91 11.21 16.39
N VAL A 7 -55.26 10.97 15.26
CA VAL A 7 -55.66 9.96 14.26
C VAL A 7 -54.38 9.46 13.58
N ALA A 8 -53.90 8.27 13.97
CA ALA A 8 -54.03 7.02 13.21
C ALA A 8 -52.88 6.87 12.20
N VAL A 9 -51.78 6.22 12.58
CA VAL A 9 -51.49 4.79 12.34
C VAL A 9 -51.15 4.51 10.87
N SER A 10 -49.86 4.22 10.67
CA SER A 10 -49.26 3.33 9.65
C SER A 10 -49.16 3.82 8.20
N ALA A 11 -47.93 4.13 7.77
CA ALA A 11 -47.29 3.41 6.66
C ALA A 11 -45.77 3.64 6.68
N LEU A 12 -45.05 2.52 6.79
CA LEU A 12 -43.65 2.35 6.43
C LEU A 12 -43.28 3.11 5.15
N LEU A 13 -42.15 3.82 5.17
CA LEU A 13 -41.15 3.70 4.11
C LEU A 13 -39.83 4.33 4.56
N ALA A 14 -38.84 3.46 4.69
CA ALA A 14 -37.46 3.77 4.97
C ALA A 14 -36.88 4.69 3.88
N LEU A 15 -36.23 5.77 4.30
CA LEU A 15 -35.16 6.37 3.52
C LEU A 15 -34.08 6.84 4.49
N GLY A 16 -33.21 5.89 4.85
CA GLY A 16 -32.03 6.15 5.65
C GLY A 16 -31.08 7.06 4.88
N ILE A 17 -30.95 8.30 5.35
CA ILE A 17 -29.84 9.17 4.96
C ILE A 17 -28.62 8.65 5.72
N VAL A 18 -27.89 7.71 5.11
CA VAL A 18 -26.53 7.39 5.53
C VAL A 18 -25.66 8.54 5.05
N VAL A 19 -25.38 9.49 5.95
CA VAL A 19 -24.32 10.47 5.74
C VAL A 19 -23.00 9.70 5.83
N ALA A 20 -22.51 9.22 4.69
CA ALA A 20 -21.16 8.73 4.58
C ALA A 20 -20.22 9.93 4.76
N VAL A 21 -19.69 10.07 5.98
CA VAL A 21 -18.56 10.97 6.27
C VAL A 21 -17.37 10.42 5.50
N PHE A 22 -17.14 10.95 4.30
CA PHE A 22 -15.88 10.77 3.59
C PHE A 22 -14.80 11.46 4.43
N TRP A 23 -14.03 10.65 5.15
CA TRP A 23 -12.76 11.10 5.71
C TRP A 23 -11.82 11.43 4.55
N VAL A 24 -11.79 12.71 4.17
CA VAL A 24 -10.68 13.28 3.40
C VAL A 24 -9.53 13.43 4.40
N GLY A 25 -8.80 12.34 4.62
CA GLY A 25 -7.53 12.36 5.31
C GLY A 25 -6.55 13.14 4.44
N GLY A 26 -6.08 14.29 4.93
CA GLY A 26 -5.05 15.07 4.25
C GLY A 26 -3.82 14.20 4.04
N GLU A 27 -3.56 13.84 2.78
CA GLU A 27 -2.42 13.03 2.37
C GLU A 27 -1.12 13.75 2.73
N ASP A 28 -0.50 13.30 3.82
CA ASP A 28 0.94 13.41 3.99
C ASP A 28 1.54 12.83 2.71
N ARG A 29 2.08 13.68 1.83
CA ARG A 29 2.55 13.37 0.47
C ARG A 29 3.85 12.55 0.53
N ARG A 30 3.94 11.58 1.44
CA ARG A 30 5.03 10.63 1.56
C ARG A 30 4.81 9.59 0.49
N GLU A 31 5.78 9.43 -0.38
CA GLU A 31 5.78 8.35 -1.36
C GLU A 31 6.13 7.04 -0.65
N ALA A 32 5.26 6.04 -0.75
CA ALA A 32 5.46 4.72 -0.15
C ALA A 32 6.68 3.99 -0.75
N ILE A 33 7.07 4.33 -1.98
CA ILE A 33 8.27 3.82 -2.65
C ILE A 33 9.07 5.03 -3.14
N ARG A 34 10.34 5.11 -2.74
CA ARG A 34 11.32 6.07 -3.27
C ARG A 34 12.53 5.36 -3.81
N VAL A 35 13.05 5.85 -4.93
CA VAL A 35 14.28 5.34 -5.55
C VAL A 35 15.37 6.37 -5.30
N GLU A 36 16.37 5.97 -4.54
CA GLU A 36 17.58 6.75 -4.30
C GLU A 36 18.72 6.20 -5.18
N GLU A 37 19.86 6.89 -5.18
CA GLU A 37 21.01 6.55 -6.03
C GLU A 37 21.54 5.12 -5.83
N THR A 38 21.44 4.58 -4.61
CA THR A 38 22.01 3.27 -4.25
C THR A 38 21.02 2.28 -3.66
N ARG A 39 19.74 2.67 -3.51
CA ARG A 39 18.75 1.88 -2.79
C ARG A 39 17.31 2.20 -3.20
N VAL A 40 16.45 1.23 -2.90
CA VAL A 40 15.00 1.40 -2.86
C VAL A 40 14.58 1.59 -1.42
N VAL A 41 13.76 2.60 -1.18
CA VAL A 41 13.16 2.89 0.12
C VAL A 41 11.68 2.56 0.05
N VAL A 42 11.23 1.63 0.87
CA VAL A 42 9.81 1.27 1.00
C VAL A 42 9.33 1.71 2.37
N THR A 43 8.27 2.51 2.44
CA THR A 43 7.70 2.97 3.71
C THR A 43 6.30 2.41 3.87
N ASN A 44 6.04 1.75 4.99
CA ASN A 44 4.68 1.38 5.37
C ASN A 44 3.96 2.61 5.91
N LEU A 45 3.15 3.24 5.06
CA LEU A 45 2.35 4.41 5.43
C LEU A 45 1.02 4.05 6.10
N GLY A 46 0.70 2.76 6.19
CA GLY A 46 -0.51 2.27 6.83
C GLY A 46 -0.39 2.13 8.35
N GLU A 47 -1.52 1.85 8.98
CA GLU A 47 -1.63 1.66 10.44
C GLU A 47 -1.37 0.21 10.88
N SER A 48 -1.17 -0.71 9.93
CA SER A 48 -0.98 -2.14 10.19
C SER A 48 0.34 -2.65 9.66
N ASP A 49 0.90 -3.64 10.34
CA ASP A 49 2.12 -4.32 9.93
C ASP A 49 1.94 -5.07 8.61
N TRP A 50 3.00 -5.07 7.80
CA TRP A 50 3.10 -5.88 6.61
C TRP A 50 3.94 -7.12 6.90
N SER A 51 3.57 -8.24 6.30
CA SER A 51 4.31 -9.51 6.34
C SER A 51 4.54 -10.05 4.94
N ASP A 52 5.48 -10.98 4.80
CA ASP A 52 5.84 -11.61 3.52
C ASP A 52 6.13 -10.57 2.42
N VAL A 53 6.94 -9.57 2.77
CA VAL A 53 7.20 -8.43 1.89
C VAL A 53 8.17 -8.87 0.80
N GLU A 54 7.72 -8.77 -0.45
CA GLU A 54 8.53 -8.96 -1.64
C GLU A 54 8.65 -7.65 -2.39
N ILE A 55 9.86 -7.36 -2.85
CA ILE A 55 10.15 -6.15 -3.62
C ILE A 55 10.78 -6.62 -4.92
N TRP A 56 10.04 -6.45 -6.00
CA TRP A 56 10.50 -6.71 -7.35
C TRP A 56 11.05 -5.42 -7.93
N LEU A 57 12.25 -5.51 -8.51
CA LEU A 57 12.91 -4.44 -9.21
C LEU A 57 13.05 -4.82 -10.68
N ASN A 58 12.59 -3.91 -11.54
CA ASN A 58 12.37 -4.16 -12.96
C ASN A 58 11.51 -5.43 -13.13
N ASP A 59 11.92 -6.36 -13.98
CA ASP A 59 11.08 -7.52 -14.30
C ASP A 59 11.44 -8.80 -13.51
N TRP A 60 12.67 -8.90 -13.02
CA TRP A 60 13.23 -10.18 -12.55
C TRP A 60 14.15 -10.11 -11.33
N TYR A 61 14.50 -8.94 -10.82
CA TYR A 61 15.28 -8.85 -9.60
C TYR A 61 14.35 -8.78 -8.38
N ARG A 62 14.68 -9.49 -7.31
CA ARG A 62 13.84 -9.56 -6.11
C ARG A 62 14.66 -9.39 -4.85
N ALA A 63 14.09 -8.69 -3.88
CA ALA A 63 14.48 -8.67 -2.48
C ALA A 63 13.27 -9.04 -1.62
N GLN A 64 13.51 -9.50 -0.39
CA GLN A 64 12.45 -9.90 0.55
C GLN A 64 12.74 -9.39 1.95
N ALA A 65 11.68 -9.12 2.69
CA ALA A 65 11.74 -8.85 4.12
C ALA A 65 10.57 -9.58 4.81
N PRO A 66 10.78 -10.20 5.98
CA PRO A 66 9.72 -10.95 6.66
C PRO A 66 8.61 -10.03 7.19
N ARG A 67 8.95 -8.79 7.55
CA ARG A 67 8.01 -7.82 8.14
C ARG A 67 8.44 -6.38 7.91
N VAL A 68 7.46 -5.49 7.77
CA VAL A 68 7.62 -4.03 7.87
C VAL A 68 6.51 -3.48 8.77
N THR A 69 6.87 -3.02 9.97
CA THR A 69 5.92 -2.50 10.95
C THR A 69 5.20 -1.25 10.45
N ALA A 70 4.00 -0.97 10.94
CA ALA A 70 3.27 0.27 10.66
C ALA A 70 4.17 1.51 10.86
N GLY A 71 4.16 2.43 9.89
CA GLY A 71 5.00 3.64 9.90
C GLY A 71 6.49 3.43 9.67
N GLN A 72 7.00 2.19 9.59
CA GLN A 72 8.43 1.93 9.40
C GLN A 72 8.88 2.05 7.95
N ARG A 73 10.16 2.34 7.80
CA ARG A 73 10.90 2.38 6.54
C ARG A 73 11.78 1.14 6.42
N LEU A 74 11.74 0.52 5.25
CA LEU A 74 12.63 -0.53 4.82
C LEU A 74 13.58 0.02 3.76
N ASP A 75 14.87 -0.03 4.07
CA ASP A 75 15.96 0.37 3.18
C ASP A 75 16.56 -0.85 2.49
N VAL A 76 16.42 -0.92 1.18
CA VAL A 76 16.90 -2.06 0.39
C VAL A 76 18.00 -1.59 -0.56
N PRO A 77 19.29 -1.88 -0.27
CA PRO A 77 20.36 -1.53 -1.19
C PRO A 77 20.20 -2.29 -2.50
N PHE A 78 20.62 -1.69 -3.61
CA PHE A 78 20.55 -2.33 -4.92
C PHE A 78 21.26 -3.68 -4.99
N SER A 79 22.31 -3.87 -4.20
CA SER A 79 23.04 -5.15 -4.09
C SER A 79 22.24 -6.29 -3.44
N ALA A 80 21.14 -6.01 -2.74
CA ALA A 80 20.27 -7.03 -2.16
C ALA A 80 19.28 -7.63 -3.18
N PHE A 81 19.13 -6.99 -4.34
CA PHE A 81 18.23 -7.46 -5.39
C PHE A 81 18.91 -8.52 -6.26
N MET A 82 18.33 -9.72 -6.27
CA MET A 82 18.89 -10.89 -6.96
C MET A 82 17.96 -11.39 -8.06
N ALA A 83 18.53 -11.75 -9.21
CA ALA A 83 17.84 -12.51 -10.24
C ALA A 83 17.80 -14.01 -9.89
N GLY A 84 16.97 -14.80 -10.60
CA GLY A 84 16.76 -16.24 -10.35
C GLY A 84 18.01 -17.14 -10.40
N TYR A 85 19.14 -16.64 -10.92
CA TYR A 85 20.44 -17.34 -10.96
C TYR A 85 21.49 -16.73 -10.03
N GLY A 86 21.07 -15.94 -9.03
CA GLY A 86 21.98 -15.34 -8.04
C GLY A 86 22.79 -14.15 -8.56
N ARG A 87 22.42 -13.58 -9.71
CA ARG A 87 23.05 -12.35 -10.21
C ARG A 87 22.46 -11.15 -9.48
N ALA A 88 23.31 -10.39 -8.79
CA ALA A 88 22.93 -9.14 -8.16
C ALA A 88 22.60 -8.06 -9.22
N TYR A 89 21.71 -7.15 -8.86
CA TYR A 89 21.41 -5.99 -9.67
C TYR A 89 22.56 -4.97 -9.63
N GLU A 90 22.90 -4.42 -10.80
CA GLU A 90 23.94 -3.42 -10.97
C GLU A 90 23.34 -2.19 -11.69
N PRO A 91 23.14 -1.05 -10.99
CA PRO A 91 22.47 0.13 -11.55
C PRO A 91 23.19 0.70 -12.78
N GLY A 92 24.52 0.60 -12.83
CA GLY A 92 25.34 1.06 -13.95
C GLY A 92 25.13 0.27 -15.25
N ARG A 93 24.58 -0.94 -15.18
CA ARG A 93 24.24 -1.74 -16.37
C ARG A 93 22.81 -1.51 -16.85
N GLN A 94 21.91 -1.30 -15.91
CA GLN A 94 20.48 -1.18 -16.18
C GLN A 94 19.87 -0.26 -15.11
N PRO A 95 19.37 0.93 -15.46
CA PRO A 95 18.73 1.80 -14.48
C PRO A 95 17.43 1.18 -13.94
N PRO A 96 16.99 1.59 -12.73
CA PRO A 96 15.70 1.18 -12.20
C PRO A 96 14.59 1.87 -13.00
N PHE A 97 13.66 1.09 -13.55
CA PHE A 97 12.52 1.63 -14.32
C PHE A 97 11.16 1.23 -13.75
N GLY A 98 11.13 0.24 -12.87
CA GLY A 98 9.89 -0.25 -12.27
C GLY A 98 10.15 -0.95 -10.95
N ILE A 99 9.28 -0.74 -9.98
CA ILE A 99 9.29 -1.47 -8.70
C ILE A 99 7.87 -1.92 -8.40
N GLU A 100 7.71 -3.19 -8.02
CA GLU A 100 6.46 -3.74 -7.50
C GLU A 100 6.73 -4.29 -6.09
N VAL A 101 6.04 -3.76 -5.09
CA VAL A 101 6.04 -4.29 -3.72
C VAL A 101 4.77 -5.11 -3.54
N THR A 102 4.90 -6.33 -3.07
CA THR A 102 3.76 -7.15 -2.62
C THR A 102 3.95 -7.57 -1.18
N ALA A 103 2.89 -7.54 -0.39
CA ALA A 103 2.92 -7.97 1.01
C ALA A 103 1.53 -8.43 1.47
N ARG A 104 1.44 -8.93 2.69
CA ARG A 104 0.17 -9.19 3.39
C ARG A 104 0.00 -8.25 4.57
N GLY A 105 -1.15 -7.58 4.64
CA GLY A 105 -1.58 -6.82 5.81
C GLY A 105 -1.97 -7.73 6.99
N ALA A 106 -2.08 -7.15 8.18
CA ALA A 106 -2.47 -7.87 9.39
C ALA A 106 -3.89 -8.48 9.33
N ASP A 107 -4.76 -7.92 8.49
CA ASP A 107 -6.10 -8.41 8.18
C ASP A 107 -6.11 -9.56 7.15
N GLY A 108 -4.94 -9.96 6.65
CA GLY A 108 -4.79 -10.91 5.55
C GLY A 108 -4.98 -10.30 4.16
N GLY A 109 -5.23 -8.98 4.08
CA GLY A 109 -5.37 -8.24 2.83
C GLY A 109 -4.09 -8.25 2.02
N ALA A 110 -4.21 -8.40 0.70
CA ALA A 110 -3.07 -8.30 -0.21
C ALA A 110 -2.70 -6.83 -0.44
N ILE A 111 -1.44 -6.49 -0.19
CA ILE A 111 -0.89 -5.16 -0.43
C ILE A 111 -0.10 -5.23 -1.73
N ARG A 112 -0.36 -4.29 -2.64
CA ARG A 112 0.44 -4.08 -3.84
C ARG A 112 0.71 -2.60 -4.02
N LEU A 113 1.98 -2.25 -4.16
CA LEU A 113 2.44 -0.90 -4.46
C LEU A 113 3.33 -0.92 -5.69
N THR A 114 3.30 0.16 -6.47
CA THR A 114 4.08 0.26 -7.70
C THR A 114 4.76 1.62 -7.80
N TRP A 115 5.99 1.62 -8.29
CA TRP A 115 6.71 2.82 -8.72
C TRP A 115 7.17 2.66 -10.16
N GLY A 116 7.22 3.77 -10.90
CA GLY A 116 7.56 3.77 -12.33
C GLY A 116 6.61 2.88 -13.11
N GLN A 117 7.16 1.92 -13.85
CA GLN A 117 6.38 0.99 -14.68
C GLN A 117 5.88 -0.25 -13.92
N GLY A 118 6.23 -0.40 -12.64
CA GLY A 118 6.02 -1.65 -11.91
C GLY A 118 6.76 -2.83 -12.58
N ARG A 119 6.29 -4.05 -12.30
CA ARG A 119 6.79 -5.26 -12.96
C ARG A 119 6.01 -5.51 -14.25
N ARG A 120 6.70 -5.65 -15.39
CA ARG A 120 6.04 -6.05 -16.64
C ARG A 120 5.92 -7.57 -16.67
N ARG A 121 4.71 -8.07 -16.90
CA ARG A 121 4.39 -9.51 -16.98
C ARG A 121 4.08 -9.91 -18.41
#